data_AF-A0A3N6LJV8-F1
#
_entry.id   AF-A0A3N6LJV8-F1
#
_cell.length_a   1.000
_cell.length_b   1.000
_cell.length_c   1.000
_cell.angle_alpha   90.00
_cell.angle_beta   90.00
_cell.angle_gamma   90.00
#
_symmetry.space_group_name_H-M   'P 1'
#
loop_
_entity.id
_entity.type
_entity.pdbx_description
1 polymer ?
#
loop_
_entity_poly.entity_id
_entity_poly.type
_entity_poly.pdbx_seq_one_letter_code
_entity_poly.pdbx_strand_id
1 'polypeptide(L)' 'MPMIERFIRLMVWWFRKWYPIFRLVGEKTGREEYVETAIEVSEENFQNTAEAIGIELEGIDG' A
#
# COMPACT_ATOMS: atom_id res chain seq x y z
N MET A 1 8.65 -14.53 11.69
CA MET A 1 7.60 -14.53 12.73
C MET A 1 6.23 -14.54 12.04
N PRO A 2 5.45 -15.63 12.12
CA PRO A 2 4.26 -15.83 11.28
C PRO A 2 3.12 -14.83 11.53
N MET A 3 3.06 -14.21 12.72
CA MET A 3 2.03 -13.22 13.07
C MET A 3 2.28 -11.85 12.40
N ILE A 4 3.52 -11.36 12.44
CA ILE A 4 3.91 -10.08 11.82
C ILE A 4 3.77 -10.14 10.30
N GLU A 5 4.11 -11.28 9.70
CA GLU A 5 3.92 -11.46 8.27
C GLU A 5 2.47 -11.38 7.84
N ARG A 6 1.58 -12.10 8.54
CA ARG A 6 0.15 -12.02 8.27
C ARG A 6 -0.40 -10.62 8.50
N PHE A 7 0.09 -9.92 9.52
CA PHE A 7 -0.29 -8.54 9.81
C PHE A 7 0.11 -7.60 8.67
N ILE A 8 1.32 -7.72 8.14
CA ILE A 8 1.80 -6.85 7.04
C ILE A 8 1.05 -7.15 5.74
N ARG A 9 0.85 -8.43 5.41
CA ARG A 9 0.03 -8.82 4.25
C ARG A 9 -1.41 -8.28 4.38
N LEU A 10 -1.99 -8.31 5.57
CA LEU A 10 -3.31 -7.73 5.84
C LEU A 10 -3.32 -6.21 5.65
N MET A 11 -2.30 -5.51 6.14
CA MET A 11 -2.17 -4.05 5.97
C MET A 11 -2.04 -3.64 4.51
N VAL A 12 -1.22 -4.35 3.74
CA VAL A 12 -1.06 -4.12 2.29
C VAL A 12 -2.37 -4.37 1.56
N TRP A 13 -3.02 -5.50 1.82
CA TRP A 13 -4.32 -5.83 1.22
C TRP A 13 -5.39 -4.78 1.56
N TRP A 14 -5.47 -4.38 2.84
CA TRP A 14 -6.41 -3.38 3.30
C TRP A 14 -6.14 -2.04 2.60
N PHE A 15 -4.89 -1.59 2.57
CA PHE A 15 -4.52 -0.32 1.94
C PHE A 15 -4.88 -0.30 0.45
N ARG A 16 -4.56 -1.37 -0.30
CA ARG A 16 -4.96 -1.53 -1.72
C ARG A 16 -6.46 -1.51 -1.94
N LYS A 17 -7.24 -2.11 -1.04
CA LYS A 17 -8.71 -2.04 -1.10
C LYS A 17 -9.24 -0.61 -1.00
N TRP A 18 -8.52 0.29 -0.33
CA TRP A 18 -8.92 1.69 -0.18
C TRP A 18 -8.45 2.62 -1.31
N TYR A 19 -7.59 2.18 -2.25
CA TYR A 19 -7.11 3.02 -3.38
C TYR A 19 -8.23 3.73 -4.14
N PRO A 20 -9.33 3.05 -4.53
CA PRO A 20 -10.40 3.71 -5.25
C PRO A 20 -11.03 4.84 -4.42
N ILE A 21 -11.12 4.66 -3.10
CA ILE A 21 -11.68 5.66 -2.21
C ILE A 21 -10.71 6.83 -2.06
N PHE A 22 -9.41 6.58 -1.89
CA PHE A 22 -8.41 7.65 -1.86
C PHE A 22 -8.43 8.46 -3.14
N ARG A 23 -8.46 7.80 -4.30
CA ARG A 23 -8.57 8.45 -5.62
C ARG A 23 -9.83 9.31 -5.73
N LEU A 24 -10.99 8.79 -5.33
CA LEU A 24 -12.24 9.55 -5.31
C LEU A 24 -12.18 10.77 -4.39
N VAL A 25 -11.51 10.65 -3.24
CA VAL A 25 -11.30 11.79 -2.33
C VAL A 25 -10.32 12.80 -2.94
N GLY A 26 -9.26 12.33 -3.59
CA GLY A 26 -8.31 13.16 -4.34
C GLY A 26 -9.01 13.99 -5.41
N GLU A 27 -9.83 13.34 -6.24
CA GLU A 27 -10.63 14.00 -7.28
C GLU A 27 -11.58 15.05 -6.68
N LYS A 28 -12.33 14.71 -5.63
CA LYS A 28 -13.23 15.66 -4.96
C LYS A 28 -12.54 16.85 -4.31
N THR A 29 -11.26 16.71 -3.97
CA THR A 29 -10.47 17.75 -3.30
C THR A 29 -9.52 18.48 -4.25
N GLY A 30 -9.47 18.10 -5.53
CA GLY A 30 -8.51 18.63 -6.52
C GLY A 30 -7.06 18.30 -6.16
N ARG A 31 -6.83 17.12 -5.60
CA ARG A 31 -5.53 16.63 -5.10
C ARG A 31 -5.16 15.27 -5.71
N GLU A 32 -5.54 15.02 -6.96
CA GLU A 32 -5.30 13.71 -7.60
C GLU A 32 -3.82 13.34 -7.59
N GLU A 33 -2.94 14.27 -7.99
CA GLU A 33 -1.49 14.05 -8.03
C GLU A 33 -0.93 13.69 -6.64
N TYR A 34 -1.33 14.42 -5.61
CA TYR A 34 -0.92 14.13 -4.23
C TYR A 34 -1.37 12.73 -3.78
N VAL A 35 -2.59 12.32 -4.15
CA VAL A 35 -3.10 10.99 -3.80
C VAL A 35 -2.36 9.88 -4.54
N GLU A 36 -2.08 10.04 -5.83
CA GLU A 36 -1.29 9.06 -6.59
C GLU A 36 0.12 8.94 -6.00
N THR A 37 0.81 10.06 -5.73
CA THR A 37 2.12 10.02 -5.08
C THR A 37 2.05 9.36 -3.70
N ALA A 38 1.01 9.64 -2.91
CA ALA A 38 0.85 9.01 -1.60
C ALA A 38 0.63 7.49 -1.69
N ILE A 39 -0.07 7.02 -2.73
CA ILE A 39 -0.25 5.59 -3.01
C ILE A 39 1.10 4.97 -3.38
N GLU A 40 1.82 5.54 -4.35
CA GLU A 40 3.13 5.04 -4.81
C GLU A 40 4.14 4.95 -3.66
N VAL A 41 4.31 6.03 -2.90
CA VAL A 41 5.22 6.08 -1.74
C VAL A 41 4.83 5.06 -0.68
N SER A 42 3.53 4.82 -0.49
CA SER A 42 3.06 3.83 0.47
C SER A 42 3.37 2.40 0.01
N GLU A 43 3.23 2.10 -1.29
CA GLU A 43 3.63 0.80 -1.85
C GLU A 43 5.12 0.54 -1.70
N GLU A 44 5.95 1.54 -2.03
CA GLU A 44 7.40 1.47 -1.82
C GLU A 44 7.74 1.23 -0.35
N ASN A 45 7.08 1.95 0.58
CA ASN A 45 7.30 1.77 2.01
C ASN A 45 6.90 0.38 2.50
N PHE A 46 5.80 -0.21 1.99
CA PHE A 46 5.41 -1.57 2.34
C PHE A 46 6.43 -2.60 1.85
N GLN A 47 6.93 -2.43 0.63
CA GLN A 47 7.96 -3.28 0.08
C GLN A 47 9.26 -3.19 0.89
N ASN A 48 9.78 -1.98 1.12
CA ASN A 48 10.98 -1.74 1.92
C ASN A 48 10.84 -2.30 3.35
N THR A 49 9.67 -2.12 3.97
CA THR A 49 9.41 -2.66 5.31
C THR A 49 9.40 -4.18 5.31
N ALA A 50 8.79 -4.81 4.30
CA ALA A 50 8.74 -6.27 4.18
C ALA A 50 10.12 -6.87 3.91
N GLU A 51 10.92 -6.26 3.03
CA GLU A 51 12.30 -6.65 2.76
C GLU A 51 13.17 -6.55 4.03
N ALA A 52 13.07 -5.43 4.76
CA ALA A 52 13.86 -5.18 5.98
C ALA A 52 13.65 -6.23 7.09
N ILE A 53 12.50 -6.91 7.09
CA ILE A 53 12.13 -7.94 8.07
C ILE A 53 12.08 -9.35 7.47
N GLY A 54 12.55 -9.51 6.22
CA GLY A 54 12.71 -10.80 5.54
C GLY A 54 11.40 -11.45 5.09
N ILE A 55 10.44 -10.65 4.60
CA ILE A 55 9.14 -11.09 4.10
C ILE A 55 9.00 -10.77 2.63
N GLU A 56 8.64 -11.76 1.82
CA GLU A 56 8.27 -11.56 0.42
C GLU A 56 6.77 -11.26 0.30
N LEU A 57 6.43 -10.09 -0.26
CA LEU A 57 5.05 -9.73 -0.58
C LEU A 57 4.71 -10.25 -1.98
N GLU A 58 3.99 -11.38 -2.07
CA GLU A 58 3.46 -11.87 -3.35
C GLU A 58 2.35 -10.94 -3.87
N GLY A 59 2.38 -10.61 -5.16
CA GLY A 59 1.32 -9.88 -5.87
C GLY A 59 1.63 -8.42 -6.24
N ILE A 60 2.90 -8.09 -6.54
CA ILE A 60 3.29 -6.80 -7.13
C ILE A 60 3.51 -6.92 -8.67
N ASP A 61 3.32 -8.11 -9.25
CA ASP A 61 3.19 -8.30 -10.70
C ASP A 61 1.70 -8.43 -11.05
N GLY A 62 1.09 -7.32 -11.40
CA GLY A 62 -0.22 -7.23 -12.04
C GLY A 62 -0.11 -6.40 -13.31
#